data_AF-A0A531LN83-F1
#
_entry.id   AF-A0A531LN83-F1
#
_cell.length_a   1.000
_cell.length_b   1.000
_cell.length_c   1.000
_cell.angle_alpha   90.00
_cell.angle_beta   90.00
_cell.angle_gamma   90.00
#
_symmetry.space_group_name_H-M   'P 1'
#
loop_
_entity.id
_entity.type
_entity.pdbx_description
1 polymer ?
#
loop_
_entity_poly.entity_id
_entity_poly.type
_entity_poly.pdbx_seq_one_letter_code
_entity_poly.pdbx_strand_id
1 'polypeptide(L)' 'DRDLPPEATDALICTFECTFCADCAGNVLGGVCPNCGGNFTARPIRPAAMLKKYPASTKRVLKAEGCGPRVAA' A
#
# COMPACT_ATOMS: atom_id res chain seq x y z
N ASP A 1 2.18 8.91 -8.06
CA ASP A 1 1.99 8.93 -6.60
C ASP A 1 0.51 9.18 -6.32
N ARG A 2 -0.09 8.51 -5.34
CA ARG A 2 -1.52 8.64 -5.01
C ARG A 2 -1.72 8.52 -3.52
N ASP A 3 -2.54 9.39 -2.96
CA ASP A 3 -2.89 9.34 -1.55
C ASP A 3 -3.85 8.18 -1.25
N LEU A 4 -3.56 7.46 -0.17
CA LEU A 4 -4.33 6.32 0.30
C LEU A 4 -4.73 6.57 1.77
N PRO A 5 -5.75 7.41 2.02
CA PRO A 5 -6.18 7.78 3.37
C PRO A 5 -6.64 6.54 4.15
N PRO A 6 -6.70 6.56 5.50
CA PRO A 6 -6.99 5.39 6.32
C PRO A 6 -8.30 4.65 6.00
N GLU A 7 -9.27 5.34 5.41
CA GLU A 7 -10.58 4.83 4.95
C GLU A 7 -10.58 4.32 3.51
N ALA A 8 -9.47 4.44 2.76
CA ALA A 8 -9.40 4.02 1.36
C ALA A 8 -9.70 2.53 1.22
N THR A 9 -10.73 2.21 0.45
CA THR A 9 -11.20 0.84 0.19
C THR A 9 -10.40 0.13 -0.91
N ASP A 10 -9.59 0.87 -1.65
CA ASP A 10 -8.78 0.38 -2.76
C ASP A 10 -7.28 0.37 -2.43
N ALA A 11 -6.94 0.38 -1.14
CA ALA A 11 -5.58 0.18 -0.66
C ALA A 11 -5.33 -1.30 -0.36
N LEU A 12 -4.23 -1.81 -0.87
CA LEU A 12 -3.72 -3.15 -0.62
C LEU A 12 -2.40 -3.08 0.15
N ILE A 13 -2.14 -4.08 0.98
CA ILE A 13 -0.99 -4.16 1.86
C ILE A 13 -0.30 -5.54 1.80
N CYS A 14 1.01 -5.60 1.98
CA CYS A 14 1.78 -6.84 2.14
C CYS A 14 2.18 -7.08 3.62
N THR A 15 2.87 -8.18 3.90
CA THR A 15 3.34 -8.54 5.27
C THR A 15 4.34 -7.57 5.89
N PHE A 16 5.00 -6.75 5.07
CA PHE A 16 5.95 -5.69 5.48
C PHE A 16 5.29 -4.31 5.49
N GLU A 17 3.96 -4.27 5.45
CA GLU A 17 3.16 -3.05 5.46
C GLU A 17 3.40 -2.11 4.26
N CYS A 18 4.04 -2.59 3.19
CA CYS A 18 4.09 -1.85 1.94
C CYS A 18 2.66 -1.70 1.40
N THR A 19 2.25 -0.46 1.13
CA THR A 19 0.88 -0.15 0.72
C THR A 19 0.86 0.33 -0.72
N PHE A 20 -0.06 -0.24 -1.51
CA PHE A 20 -0.28 0.14 -2.90
C PHE A 20 -1.77 0.29 -3.20
N CYS A 21 -2.03 1.11 -4.20
CA CYS A 21 -3.29 1.23 -4.89
C CYS A 21 -3.68 -0.11 -5.57
N ALA A 22 -4.97 -0.46 -5.61
CA ALA A 22 -5.46 -1.68 -6.27
C ALA A 22 -5.04 -1.76 -7.75
N ASP A 23 -5.11 -0.65 -8.47
CA ASP A 23 -4.64 -0.54 -9.86
C ASP A 23 -3.12 -0.78 -9.97
N CYS A 24 -2.29 -0.18 -9.11
CA CYS A 24 -0.85 -0.43 -9.12
C CYS A 24 -0.53 -1.89 -8.78
N ALA A 25 -1.18 -2.46 -7.77
CA ALA A 25 -0.96 -3.84 -7.36
C ALA A 25 -1.31 -4.83 -8.47
N GLY A 26 -2.42 -4.62 -9.18
CA GLY A 26 -2.87 -5.49 -10.26
C GLY A 26 -2.11 -5.25 -11.57
N ASN A 27 -2.13 -4.01 -12.05
CA ASN A 27 -1.73 -3.68 -13.42
C ASN A 27 -0.24 -3.35 -13.57
N VAL A 28 0.43 -2.87 -12.51
CA VAL A 28 1.85 -2.51 -12.55
C VAL A 28 2.73 -3.59 -11.90
N LEU A 29 2.26 -4.17 -10.81
CA LEU A 29 3.04 -5.09 -9.97
C LEU A 29 2.67 -6.58 -10.17
N GLY A 30 1.62 -6.87 -10.94
CA GLY A 30 1.21 -8.25 -11.26
C GLY A 30 0.82 -9.07 -10.03
N GLY A 31 0.29 -8.43 -8.98
CA GLY A 31 -0.13 -9.09 -7.74
C GLY A 31 1.01 -9.45 -6.78
N VAL A 32 2.26 -9.10 -7.09
CA VAL A 32 3.43 -9.47 -6.27
C VAL A 32 4.16 -8.23 -5.76
N CYS A 33 4.32 -8.12 -4.45
CA CYS A 33 5.03 -7.02 -3.83
C CYS A 33 6.48 -6.92 -4.32
N PRO A 34 6.93 -5.76 -4.84
CA PRO A 34 8.28 -5.59 -5.37
C PRO A 34 9.35 -5.58 -4.27
N ASN A 35 8.95 -5.37 -3.00
CA ASN A 35 9.87 -5.29 -1.87
C ASN A 35 10.07 -6.63 -1.16
N CYS A 36 8.99 -7.39 -0.93
CA CYS A 36 9.08 -8.67 -0.19
C CYS A 36 8.78 -9.92 -1.04
N GLY A 37 8.34 -9.76 -2.29
CA GLY A 37 7.97 -10.89 -3.16
C GLY A 37 6.67 -11.62 -2.78
N GLY A 38 5.98 -11.19 -1.73
CA GLY A 38 4.72 -11.77 -1.29
C GLY A 38 3.49 -11.23 -2.04
N ASN A 39 2.33 -11.81 -1.75
CA ASN A 39 1.04 -11.36 -2.27
C ASN A 39 0.55 -10.09 -1.56
N PHE A 40 -0.58 -9.57 -2.05
CA PHE A 40 -1.31 -8.48 -1.45
C PHE A 40 -2.64 -8.93 -0.84
N THR A 41 -3.12 -8.19 0.15
CA THR A 41 -4.48 -8.28 0.70
C THR A 41 -5.05 -6.88 0.94
N ALA A 42 -6.35 -6.76 1.17
CA ALA A 42 -6.99 -5.49 1.51
C ALA A 42 -6.37 -4.88 2.77
N ARG A 43 -5.96 -3.61 2.70
CA ARG A 43 -5.42 -2.89 3.85
C ARG A 43 -6.56 -2.67 4.86
N PRO A 44 -6.41 -3.10 6.13
CA PRO A 44 -7.43 -2.85 7.13
C PRO A 44 -7.75 -1.37 7.30
N ILE A 45 -9.04 -1.04 7.34
CA ILE A 45 -9.51 0.33 7.60
C ILE A 45 -9.29 0.66 9.08
N ARG A 46 -8.73 1.84 9.36
CA ARG A 46 -8.63 2.36 10.73
C ARG A 46 -9.85 3.22 11.04
N PRO A 47 -10.77 2.79 11.92
CA PRO A 47 -11.95 3.58 12.25
C PRO A 47 -11.59 4.96 12.81
N ALA A 48 -12.42 5.97 12.53
CA ALA A 48 -12.17 7.37 12.92
C ALA A 48 -11.84 7.55 14.41
N ALA A 49 -12.54 6.83 15.31
CA ALA A 49 -12.28 6.87 16.74
C ALA A 49 -10.87 6.37 17.10
N MET A 50 -10.40 5.31 16.43
CA MET A 50 -9.05 4.77 16.63
C MET A 50 -7.99 5.64 15.99
N LEU A 51 -8.28 6.31 14.87
CA LEU A 51 -7.36 7.29 14.28
C LEU A 51 -7.20 8.52 15.18
N LYS A 52 -8.26 8.99 15.84
CA LYS A 52 -8.18 10.07 16.83
C LYS A 52 -7.34 9.68 18.05
N LYS A 53 -7.50 8.43 18.53
CA LYS A 53 -6.76 7.91 19.69
C LYS A 53 -5.29 7.59 19.36
N TYR A 54 -5.05 7.06 18.16
CA TYR A 54 -3.76 6.63 17.64
C TYR A 54 -3.54 7.23 16.24
N PRO A 55 -3.06 8.48 16.16
CA PRO A 55 -2.92 9.19 14.89
C PRO A 55 -1.92 8.51 13.98
N ALA A 56 -2.17 8.60 12.67
CA ALA A 56 -1.21 8.16 11.66
C ALA A 56 0.05 9.05 11.68
N SER A 57 1.17 8.49 11.20
CA SER A 57 2.38 9.27 10.98
C SER A 57 2.10 10.45 10.05
N THR A 58 2.59 11.63 10.42
CA THR A 58 2.59 12.83 9.56
C THR A 58 3.74 12.82 8.56
N LYS A 59 4.76 11.98 8.79
CA LYS A 59 5.88 11.79 7.88
C LYS A 59 5.50 10.83 6.77
N ARG A 60 5.53 11.32 5.53
CA ARG A 60 5.43 10.50 4.33
C ARG A 60 6.73 9.72 4.12
N VAL A 61 6.63 8.41 3.91
CA VAL A 61 7.75 7.52 3.61
C VAL A 61 7.53 6.96 2.20
N LEU A 62 8.46 7.26 1.30
CA LEU A 62 8.43 6.84 -0.09
C LEU A 62 9.76 6.17 -0.43
N LYS A 63 9.73 5.23 -1.39
CA LYS A 63 10.94 4.78 -2.07
C LYS A 63 11.26 5.78 -3.17
N ALA A 64 12.42 6.42 -3.11
CA ALA A 64 12.79 7.52 -4.02
C ALA A 64 12.80 7.08 -5.49
N GLU A 65 13.26 5.86 -5.78
CA GLU A 65 13.28 5.32 -7.15
C GLU A 65 11.88 4.88 -7.65
N GLY A 66 10.85 4.95 -6.81
CA GLY A 66 9.54 4.42 -7.11
C GLY A 66 9.48 2.88 -7.08
N CYS A 67 8.31 2.35 -7.41
CA CYS A 67 8.13 0.91 -7.61
C CYS A 67 8.05 0.65 -9.11
N GLY A 68 9.13 0.09 -9.68
CA GLY A 68 9.17 -0.27 -11.09
C GLY A 68 8.21 -1.41 -11.42
N PRO A 69 7.68 -1.46 -12.65
CA PRO A 69 6.84 -2.56 -13.10
C PRO A 69 7.60 -3.88 -12.99
N ARG A 70 6.92 -4.93 -12.54
CA ARG A 70 7.50 -6.27 -12.51
C ARG A 70 7.38 -6.84 -13.93
N VAL A 71 8.51 -7.11 -14.58
CA VAL A 71 8.49 -7.88 -15.84
C VAL A 71 8.07 -9.30 -15.47
N ALA A 72 7.00 -9.81 -16.09
CA ALA A 72 6.64 -11.21 -15.95
C ALA A 72 7.84 -12.07 -16.36
N ALA A 73 8.25 -12.97 -15.46
CA ALA A 73 9.30 -13.96 -15.75
C ALA A 73 8.78 -15.01 -16.73
#